data_AF-A0A2I0NPM8-F1
#
_entry.id   AF-A0A2I0NPM8-F1
#
_cell.length_a   1.000
_cell.length_b   1.000
_cell.length_c   1.000
_cell.angle_alpha   90.00
_cell.angle_beta   90.00
_cell.angle_gamma   90.00
#
_symmetry.space_group_name_H-M   'P 1'
#
loop_
_entity.id
_entity.type
_entity.pdbx_description
1 polymer ?
#
loop_
_entity_poly.entity_id
_entity_poly.type
_entity_poly.pdbx_seq_one_letter_code
_entity_poly.pdbx_strand_id
1 'polypeptide(L)'
;MTKTVTDVICPFCGTLCDDLEVVVSDDGKKIHEVYNACAIGAEKFLHSQAKDRITRPRMRQEDGSWKEISYEEAAEYTARMLTDAKKPLMYGWSSTNCEAQSIGSEIGELVGAVMDNTATVCHGTSLIAVQDIGIPSC
;
A
#
# COMPACT_ATOMS: atom_id res chain seq x y z
N MET A 1 14.09 -19.54 19.31
CA MET A 1 12.82 -20.28 19.31
C MET A 1 11.85 -19.49 18.42
N THR A 2 10.60 -19.93 18.28
CA THR A 2 9.58 -19.22 17.49
C THR A 2 8.36 -18.93 18.35
N LYS A 3 7.60 -17.91 17.96
CA LYS A 3 6.29 -17.58 18.51
C LYS A 3 5.26 -17.54 17.39
N THR A 4 4.02 -17.94 17.70
CA THR A 4 2.89 -17.83 16.79
C THR A 4 2.07 -16.60 17.14
N VAL A 5 1.72 -15.80 16.13
CA VAL A 5 0.78 -14.68 16.25
C VAL A 5 -0.50 -15.07 15.52
N THR A 6 -1.62 -15.08 16.24
CA THR A 6 -2.95 -15.47 15.73
C THR A 6 -3.77 -14.26 15.32
N ASP A 7 -4.92 -14.51 14.68
CA ASP A 7 -5.91 -13.48 14.33
C ASP A 7 -5.32 -12.37 13.44
N VAL A 8 -4.38 -12.76 12.58
CA VAL A 8 -3.69 -11.84 11.67
C VAL A 8 -4.54 -11.63 10.42
N ILE A 9 -4.72 -10.37 10.05
CA ILE A 9 -5.44 -9.99 8.83
C ILE A 9 -4.53 -10.14 7.60
N CYS A 10 -5.04 -10.80 6.56
CA CYS A 10 -4.36 -10.97 5.28
C CYS A 10 -4.40 -9.68 4.43
N PRO A 11 -3.25 -9.05 4.09
CA PRO A 11 -3.20 -7.76 3.40
C PRO A 11 -3.12 -7.92 1.88
N PHE A 12 -3.90 -8.83 1.29
CA PHE A 12 -3.83 -9.13 -0.14
C PHE A 12 -5.09 -8.74 -0.93
N CYS A 13 -6.15 -9.55 -0.88
CA CYS A 13 -7.38 -9.32 -1.65
C CYS A 13 -8.51 -8.78 -0.77
N GLY A 14 -9.61 -8.39 -1.40
CA GLY A 14 -10.80 -7.87 -0.71
C GLY A 14 -11.57 -8.89 0.15
N THR A 15 -11.17 -10.18 0.16
CA THR A 15 -11.72 -11.16 1.12
C THR A 15 -11.30 -10.85 2.55
N LEU A 16 -10.10 -10.28 2.73
CA LEU A 16 -9.58 -9.81 4.01
C LEU A 16 -9.68 -10.87 5.13
N CYS A 17 -9.23 -12.11 4.86
CA CYS A 17 -9.21 -13.18 5.86
C CYS A 17 -8.54 -12.69 7.16
N ASP A 18 -9.16 -12.96 8.30
CA ASP A 18 -8.77 -12.44 9.63
C ASP A 18 -8.35 -13.54 10.61
N ASP A 19 -8.11 -14.75 10.10
CA ASP A 19 -7.83 -15.97 10.87
C ASP A 19 -6.42 -16.54 10.63
N LEU A 20 -5.47 -15.74 10.11
CA LEU A 20 -4.12 -16.24 9.83
C LEU A 20 -3.34 -16.45 11.13
N GLU A 21 -2.54 -17.52 11.14
CA GLU A 21 -1.51 -17.73 12.15
C GLU A 21 -0.14 -17.55 11.51
N VAL A 22 0.65 -16.62 12.04
CA VAL A 22 1.99 -16.30 11.52
C VAL A 22 3.04 -16.71 12.52
N VAL A 23 3.90 -17.65 12.13
CA VAL A 23 5.04 -18.09 12.95
C VAL A 23 6.20 -17.16 12.70
N VAL A 24 6.65 -16.47 13.74
CA VAL A 24 7.77 -15.53 13.67
C VAL A 24 8.90 -15.94 14.62
N SER A 25 10.11 -15.48 14.35
CA SER A 25 11.23 -15.63 15.28
C SER A 25 10.94 -14.91 16.60
N ASP A 26 11.55 -15.37 17.70
CA ASP A 26 11.36 -14.75 19.03
C ASP A 26 11.61 -13.23 19.03
N ASP A 27 12.63 -12.78 18.29
CA ASP A 27 12.99 -11.36 18.12
C ASP A 27 12.06 -10.58 17.20
N GLY A 28 11.06 -11.25 16.60
CA GLY A 28 10.06 -10.67 15.71
C GLY A 28 10.60 -10.23 14.35
N LYS A 29 11.84 -10.57 13.98
CA LYS A 29 12.48 -10.08 12.75
C LYS A 29 12.26 -10.98 11.54
N LYS A 30 11.89 -12.25 11.74
CA LYS A 30 11.70 -13.20 10.66
C LYS A 30 10.33 -13.83 10.70
N ILE A 31 9.69 -13.92 9.54
CA ILE A 31 8.47 -14.71 9.33
C ILE A 31 8.90 -16.05 8.76
N HIS A 32 8.56 -17.14 9.46
CA HIS A 32 8.93 -18.50 9.09
C HIS A 32 7.83 -19.20 8.31
N GLU A 33 6.60 -19.15 8.83
CA GLU A 33 5.45 -19.90 8.29
C GLU A 33 4.17 -19.07 8.43
N VAL A 34 3.21 -19.32 7.56
CA VAL A 34 1.90 -18.65 7.54
C VAL A 34 0.83 -19.72 7.31
N TYR A 35 -0.03 -19.91 8.29
CA TYR A 35 -1.14 -20.87 8.25
C TYR A 35 -2.46 -20.16 7.93
N ASN A 36 -3.45 -20.93 7.48
CA ASN A 36 -4.79 -20.51 7.04
C ASN A 36 -4.83 -19.57 5.80
N ALA A 37 -3.70 -19.00 5.39
CA ALA A 37 -3.59 -18.24 4.16
C ALA A 37 -3.67 -19.12 2.90
N CYS A 38 -4.30 -18.60 1.84
CA CYS A 38 -4.12 -19.16 0.50
C CYS A 38 -2.68 -18.93 -0.02
N ALA A 39 -2.32 -19.57 -1.13
CA ALA A 39 -0.96 -19.47 -1.69
C ALA A 39 -0.49 -18.01 -1.90
N ILE A 40 -1.40 -17.11 -2.31
CA ILE A 40 -1.04 -15.71 -2.56
C ILE A 40 -0.87 -14.92 -1.25
N GLY A 41 -1.74 -15.17 -0.27
CA GLY A 41 -1.65 -14.58 1.06
C GLY A 41 -0.35 -14.99 1.76
N ALA A 42 -0.03 -16.28 1.76
CA ALA A 42 1.20 -16.81 2.34
C ALA A 42 2.44 -16.19 1.70
N GLU A 43 2.49 -16.11 0.36
CA GLU A 43 3.62 -15.52 -0.35
C GLU A 43 3.76 -14.02 -0.04
N LYS A 44 2.68 -13.26 0.12
CA LYS A 44 2.74 -11.83 0.48
C LYS A 44 3.52 -11.60 1.79
N PHE A 45 3.33 -12.45 2.78
CA PHE A 45 4.05 -12.39 4.06
C PHE A 45 5.49 -12.87 3.92
N LEU A 46 5.73 -14.02 3.28
CA LEU A 46 7.07 -14.59 3.16
C LEU A 46 7.98 -13.72 2.27
N HIS A 47 7.46 -13.20 1.17
CA HIS A 47 8.14 -12.29 0.25
C HIS A 47 8.47 -10.93 0.88
N SER A 48 7.86 -10.56 2.00
CA SER A 48 8.18 -9.30 2.69
C SER A 48 9.66 -9.17 3.09
N GLN A 49 10.34 -10.32 3.19
CA GLN A 49 11.75 -10.48 3.55
C GLN A 49 12.67 -10.76 2.34
N ALA A 50 12.18 -10.56 1.11
CA ALA A 50 12.96 -10.77 -0.10
C ALA A 50 14.23 -9.91 -0.12
N LYS A 51 15.33 -10.44 -0.67
CA LYS A 51 16.65 -9.78 -0.65
C LYS A 51 16.70 -8.49 -1.46
N ASP A 52 15.84 -8.37 -2.46
CA ASP A 52 15.67 -7.23 -3.34
C ASP A 52 14.63 -6.22 -2.82
N ARG A 53 14.10 -6.42 -1.60
CA ARG A 53 13.21 -5.46 -0.93
C ARG A 53 13.92 -4.12 -0.76
N ILE A 54 13.27 -3.07 -1.25
CA ILE A 54 13.72 -1.70 -1.07
C ILE A 54 13.60 -1.31 0.41
N THR A 55 14.71 -0.92 1.03
CA THR A 55 14.78 -0.57 2.45
C THR A 55 14.96 0.93 2.71
N ARG A 56 15.35 1.70 1.68
CA ARG A 56 15.55 3.14 1.75
C ARG A 56 14.97 3.85 0.51
N PRO A 57 14.56 5.13 0.65
CA PRO A 57 14.21 5.95 -0.51
C PRO A 57 15.37 6.05 -1.50
N ARG A 58 15.06 6.15 -2.80
CA ARG A 58 16.04 6.23 -3.88
C ARG A 58 15.69 7.32 -4.87
N MET A 59 16.69 8.04 -5.36
CA MET A 59 16.56 9.09 -6.37
C MET A 59 17.32 8.71 -7.63
N ARG A 60 16.66 8.86 -8.78
CA ARG A 60 17.27 8.59 -10.09
C ARG A 60 18.25 9.71 -10.42
N GLN A 61 19.44 9.33 -10.87
CA GLN A 61 20.50 10.25 -11.29
C GLN A 61 20.39 10.54 -12.80
N GLU A 62 21.08 11.58 -13.27
CA GLU A 62 21.08 11.97 -14.69
C GLU A 62 21.62 10.88 -15.63
N ASP A 63 22.58 10.07 -15.13
CA ASP A 63 23.15 8.92 -15.84
C ASP A 63 22.23 7.69 -15.87
N GLY A 64 21.04 7.79 -15.26
CA GLY A 64 20.05 6.73 -15.17
C GLY A 64 20.24 5.76 -14.00
N SER A 65 21.30 5.90 -13.20
CA SER A 65 21.53 5.11 -11.99
C SER A 65 20.60 5.52 -10.84
N TRP A 66 20.57 4.71 -9.77
CA TRP A 66 19.78 4.99 -8.56
C TRP A 66 20.72 5.23 -7.38
N LYS A 67 20.47 6.31 -6.63
CA LYS A 67 21.18 6.65 -5.40
C LYS A 67 20.24 6.56 -4.21
N GLU A 68 20.67 5.90 -3.13
CA GLU A 68 19.95 5.95 -1.85
C GLU A 68 20.04 7.36 -1.24
N ILE A 69 18.92 7.85 -0.73
CA ILE A 69 18.79 9.18 -0.12
C ILE A 69 18.13 9.07 1.26
N SER A 70 18.11 10.16 2.03
CA SER A 70 17.38 10.18 3.31
C SER A 70 15.86 10.29 3.12
N TYR A 71 15.10 10.01 4.18
CA TYR A 71 13.65 10.24 4.17
C TYR A 71 13.33 11.73 4.09
N GLU A 72 14.12 12.58 4.75
CA GLU A 72 13.98 14.04 4.72
C GLU A 72 14.21 14.58 3.30
N GLU A 73 15.26 14.12 2.62
CA GLU A 73 15.54 14.49 1.22
C GLU A 73 14.40 14.05 0.29
N ALA A 74 13.88 12.83 0.46
CA ALA A 74 12.79 12.31 -0.35
C ALA A 74 11.47 13.06 -0.13
N ALA A 75 11.16 13.38 1.14
CA ALA A 75 9.96 14.13 1.51
C ALA A 75 10.01 15.57 0.99
N GLU A 76 11.13 16.27 1.19
CA GLU A 76 11.32 17.64 0.71
C GLU A 76 11.22 17.73 -0.82
N TYR A 77 11.87 16.80 -1.53
CA TYR A 77 11.77 16.70 -2.99
C TYR A 77 10.31 16.51 -3.44
N THR A 78 9.60 15.58 -2.81
CA THR A 78 8.21 15.25 -3.18
C THR A 78 7.27 16.43 -2.89
N ALA A 79 7.45 17.11 -1.75
CA ALA A 79 6.66 18.29 -1.39
C ALA A 79 6.84 19.44 -2.40
N ARG A 80 8.09 19.73 -2.79
CA ARG A 80 8.37 20.72 -3.84
C ARG A 80 7.76 20.34 -5.19
N MET A 81 7.95 19.07 -5.59
CA MET A 81 7.38 18.57 -6.84
C MET A 81 5.85 18.71 -6.89
N LEU A 82 5.16 18.37 -5.79
CA LEU A 82 3.70 18.49 -5.71
C LEU A 82 3.23 19.95 -5.68
N THR A 83 3.94 20.84 -4.97
CA THR A 83 3.57 22.27 -4.87
C THR A 83 3.84 23.06 -6.14
N ASP A 84 4.87 22.68 -6.91
CA ASP A 84 5.17 23.28 -8.22
C ASP A 84 4.27 22.73 -9.35
N ALA A 85 3.59 21.60 -9.12
CA ALA A 85 2.74 20.96 -10.12
C ALA A 85 1.47 21.77 -10.38
N LYS A 86 1.12 21.97 -11.65
CA LYS A 86 -0.12 22.66 -12.05
C LYS A 86 -1.37 21.80 -11.93
N LYS A 87 -1.22 20.47 -12.02
CA LYS A 87 -2.31 19.49 -11.98
C LYS A 87 -1.76 18.13 -11.53
N PRO A 88 -1.35 17.99 -10.25
CA PRO A 88 -0.81 16.73 -9.77
C PRO A 88 -1.88 15.63 -9.76
N LEU A 89 -1.46 14.39 -10.03
CA LEU A 89 -2.25 13.18 -9.87
C LEU A 89 -1.62 12.36 -8.74
N MET A 90 -2.42 11.99 -7.75
CA MET A 90 -1.99 11.07 -6.69
C MET A 90 -2.84 9.80 -6.76
N TYR A 91 -2.26 8.74 -7.35
CA TYR A 91 -2.95 7.50 -7.72
C TYR A 91 -2.51 6.29 -6.88
N GLY A 92 -3.46 5.40 -6.56
CA GLY A 92 -3.16 4.04 -6.06
C GLY A 92 -4.01 3.62 -4.86
N TRP A 93 -3.54 3.95 -3.65
CA TRP A 93 -4.22 3.87 -2.34
C TRP A 93 -4.78 2.51 -1.85
N SER A 94 -4.97 1.54 -2.73
CA SER A 94 -5.81 0.36 -2.46
C SER A 94 -5.06 -0.78 -1.73
N SER A 95 -3.79 -0.55 -1.37
CA SER A 95 -2.95 -1.48 -0.63
C SER A 95 -2.18 -0.78 0.49
N THR A 96 -2.86 0.14 1.18
CA THR A 96 -2.42 0.81 2.42
C THR A 96 -3.59 0.90 3.41
N ASN A 97 -3.36 1.40 4.62
CA ASN A 97 -4.40 1.61 5.63
C ASN A 97 -5.19 2.91 5.42
N CYS A 98 -6.30 3.06 6.14
CA CYS A 98 -7.20 4.21 6.03
C CYS A 98 -6.55 5.50 6.56
N GLU A 99 -5.69 5.40 7.56
CA GLU A 99 -4.97 6.54 8.13
C GLU A 99 -4.04 7.18 7.09
N ALA A 100 -3.30 6.37 6.33
CA ALA A 100 -2.47 6.87 5.25
C ALA A 100 -3.30 7.49 4.11
N GLN A 101 -4.47 6.92 3.80
CA GLN A 101 -5.39 7.48 2.81
C GLN A 101 -5.95 8.84 3.26
N SER A 102 -6.26 8.98 4.54
CA SER A 102 -6.74 10.23 5.13
C SER A 102 -5.70 11.34 5.01
N ILE A 103 -4.46 11.07 5.45
CA ILE A 103 -3.35 12.02 5.34
C ILE A 103 -3.03 12.32 3.87
N GLY A 104 -3.05 11.31 3.01
CA GLY A 104 -2.87 11.48 1.57
C GLY A 104 -3.91 12.40 0.93
N SER A 105 -5.16 12.33 1.39
CA SER A 105 -6.25 13.20 0.93
C SER A 105 -6.06 14.63 1.39
N GLU A 106 -5.66 14.84 2.65
CA GLU A 106 -5.33 16.17 3.19
C GLU A 106 -4.18 16.83 2.39
N ILE A 107 -3.11 16.08 2.10
CA ILE A 107 -2.03 16.56 1.23
C ILE A 107 -2.56 16.89 -0.16
N GLY A 108 -3.42 16.03 -0.72
CA GLY A 108 -4.06 16.22 -2.02
C GLY A 108 -4.86 17.51 -2.10
N GLU A 109 -5.62 17.85 -1.06
CA GLU A 109 -6.34 19.13 -0.95
C GLU A 109 -5.38 20.32 -0.95
N LEU A 110 -4.28 20.25 -0.18
CA LEU A 110 -3.29 21.34 -0.08
C LEU A 110 -2.60 21.65 -1.41
N VAL A 111 -2.36 20.63 -2.23
CA VAL A 111 -1.63 20.78 -3.51
C VAL A 111 -2.57 20.81 -4.73
N GLY A 112 -3.89 20.76 -4.52
CA GLY A 112 -4.87 20.76 -5.60
C GLY A 112 -4.77 19.52 -6.51
N ALA A 113 -4.46 18.35 -5.93
CA ALA A 113 -4.30 17.11 -6.68
C ALA A 113 -5.64 16.52 -7.13
N VAL A 114 -5.59 15.83 -8.27
CA VAL A 114 -6.58 14.82 -8.61
C VAL A 114 -6.25 13.57 -7.81
N MET A 115 -7.15 13.19 -6.91
CA MET A 115 -7.05 11.98 -6.11
C MET A 115 -7.80 10.86 -6.82
N ASP A 116 -7.13 9.72 -7.05
CA ASP A 116 -7.78 8.55 -7.65
C ASP A 116 -7.16 7.24 -7.14
N ASN A 117 -7.90 6.13 -7.13
CA ASN A 117 -7.43 4.82 -6.68
C ASN A 117 -7.65 3.73 -7.74
N THR A 118 -7.31 2.48 -7.42
CA THR A 118 -7.43 1.40 -8.40
C THR A 118 -8.88 1.04 -8.76
N ALA A 119 -9.89 1.66 -8.15
CA ALA A 119 -11.28 1.44 -8.53
C ALA A 119 -11.52 1.87 -9.99
N THR A 120 -10.87 2.94 -10.49
CA THR A 120 -11.09 3.41 -11.88
C THR A 120 -10.73 2.40 -12.95
N VAL A 121 -9.92 1.39 -12.63
CA VAL A 121 -9.59 0.26 -13.51
C VAL A 121 -10.15 -1.09 -13.01
N CYS A 122 -11.01 -1.06 -12.00
CA CYS A 122 -11.60 -2.25 -11.38
C CYS A 122 -13.12 -2.05 -11.21
N HIS A 123 -13.60 -1.77 -9.99
CA HIS A 123 -15.03 -1.64 -9.68
C HIS A 123 -15.61 -0.23 -9.87
N GLY A 124 -14.90 0.69 -10.53
CA GLY A 124 -15.34 2.07 -10.76
C GLY A 124 -16.63 2.14 -11.57
N THR A 125 -16.80 1.25 -12.57
CA THR A 125 -18.06 1.13 -13.32
C THR A 125 -19.21 0.64 -12.44
N SER A 126 -18.92 -0.25 -11.48
CA SER A 126 -19.90 -0.67 -10.47
C SER A 126 -20.33 0.50 -9.59
N LEU A 127 -19.40 1.36 -9.16
CA LEU A 127 -19.71 2.55 -8.36
C LEU A 127 -20.61 3.53 -9.12
N ILE A 128 -20.33 3.79 -10.40
CA ILE A 128 -21.18 4.65 -11.25
C ILE A 128 -22.59 4.07 -11.37
N ALA A 129 -22.71 2.77 -11.65
CA ALA A 129 -24.01 2.12 -11.73
C ALA A 129 -24.80 2.23 -10.41
N VAL A 130 -24.14 2.05 -9.28
CA VAL A 130 -24.76 2.22 -7.95
C VAL A 130 -25.23 3.65 -7.70
N GLN A 131 -24.47 4.65 -8.15
CA GLN A 131 -24.88 6.06 -8.06
C GLN A 131 -26.11 6.36 -8.92
N ASP A 132 -26.23 5.73 -10.09
CA ASP A 132 -27.33 5.97 -11.03
C ASP A 132 -28.63 5.26 -10.64
N ILE A 133 -28.55 3.98 -10.24
CA ILE A 133 -29.73 3.12 -10.07
C ILE A 133 -29.81 2.43 -8.70
N GLY A 134 -28.88 2.71 -7.79
CA GLY A 134 -28.80 2.08 -6.48
C GLY A 134 -28.17 0.68 -6.50
N ILE A 135 -28.08 0.07 -5.32
CA ILE A 135 -27.70 -1.34 -5.17
C ILE A 135 -29.00 -2.15 -5.10
N PRO A 136 -29.19 -3.21 -5.90
CA PRO A 136 -30.29 -4.13 -5.69
C PRO A 136 -30.13 -4.80 -4.32
N SER A 137 -30.95 -4.39 -3.36
CA SER A 137 -31.02 -4.98 -2.00
C SER A 137 -32.40 -5.59 -1.75
N CYS A 138 -32.44 -6.64 -0.93
CA CYS A 138 -33.66 -7.24 -0.41
C CYS A 138 -34.22 -6.50 0.81
#